data_AF-A0A7S1GMF1-F1
#
_entry.id   AF-A0A7S1GMF1-F1
#
_cell.length_a   1.000
_cell.length_b   1.000
_cell.length_c   1.000
_cell.angle_alpha   90.00
_cell.angle_beta   90.00
_cell.angle_gamma   90.00
#
_symmetry.space_group_name_H-M   'P 1'
#
loop_
_entity.id
_entity.type
_entity.pdbx_description
1 polymer ?
#
loop_
_entity_poly.entity_id
_entity_poly.type
_entity_poly.pdbx_seq_one_letter_code
_entity_poly.pdbx_strand_id
1 'polypeptide(L)'
;ATLPRLAMGASSGGRFVFSIYKTLHIQSMASYISPHGYEGKELPPVGGSINETSVATAIPLVYVHMGRDARTAAAVQASKDRMDRAGVSNLVLDVKPHPFTPQLCSQRLPEMGASKCQSFLQHITKNHPDLVEPKTYTVLRSFRRANLEWRKILDEKFHLDKGVVSRIGEKKKKMGEIGDRSMVGHSYLWTSVQQEVEVAFAHHEMTSDYHKETLDFLIKHSTIDTLR
;
A
#
# COMPACT_ATOMS: atom_id res chain seq x y z
N ALA A 1 20.86 -24.25 -15.22
CA ALA A 1 20.62 -22.80 -15.10
C ALA A 1 19.92 -22.53 -13.78
N THR A 2 20.46 -21.68 -12.92
CA THR A 2 19.76 -21.20 -11.72
C THR A 2 18.78 -20.11 -12.13
N LEU A 3 17.51 -20.28 -11.79
CA LEU A 3 16.50 -19.25 -12.00
C LEU A 3 16.77 -18.04 -11.10
N PRO A 4 16.44 -16.82 -11.55
CA PRO A 4 16.58 -15.65 -10.72
C PRO A 4 15.68 -15.76 -9.47
N ARG A 5 16.18 -15.27 -8.35
CA ARG A 5 15.47 -15.24 -7.07
C ARG A 5 15.11 -13.81 -6.74
N LEU A 6 13.82 -13.54 -6.83
CA LEU A 6 13.22 -12.23 -6.58
C LEU A 6 12.32 -12.36 -5.36
N ALA A 7 12.19 -11.28 -4.59
CA ALA A 7 11.31 -11.27 -3.43
C ALA A 7 10.46 -10.02 -3.39
N MET A 8 9.24 -10.16 -2.89
CA MET A 8 8.37 -9.02 -2.64
C MET A 8 7.65 -9.21 -1.32
N GLY A 9 7.47 -8.12 -0.59
CA GLY A 9 6.83 -8.15 0.71
C GLY A 9 6.14 -6.85 1.04
N ALA A 10 4.96 -6.95 1.66
CA ALA A 10 4.17 -5.82 2.10
C ALA A 10 4.21 -5.69 3.62
N SER A 11 4.45 -4.47 4.14
CA SER A 11 4.46 -4.18 5.58
C SER A 11 5.40 -5.11 6.36
N SER A 12 4.90 -5.96 7.26
CA SER A 12 5.71 -6.97 7.96
C SER A 12 6.35 -7.98 7.01
N GLY A 13 5.69 -8.32 5.89
CA GLY A 13 6.28 -9.12 4.83
C GLY A 13 7.47 -8.42 4.17
N GLY A 14 7.41 -7.10 4.01
CA GLY A 14 8.54 -6.30 3.53
C GLY A 14 9.75 -6.46 4.46
N ARG A 15 9.55 -6.25 5.77
CA ARG A 15 10.59 -6.47 6.79
C ARG A 15 11.12 -7.91 6.78
N PHE A 16 10.26 -8.89 6.58
CA PHE A 16 10.66 -10.29 6.51
C PHE A 16 11.61 -10.57 5.34
N VAL A 17 11.38 -9.98 4.16
CA VAL A 17 12.29 -10.15 3.01
C VAL A 17 13.72 -9.67 3.35
N PHE A 18 13.87 -8.54 4.05
CA PHE A 18 15.18 -8.07 4.52
C PHE A 18 15.85 -9.00 5.54
N SER A 19 15.08 -9.82 6.26
CA SER A 19 15.66 -10.79 7.21
C SER A 19 16.19 -12.06 6.54
N ILE A 20 15.78 -12.36 5.30
CA ILE A 20 16.08 -13.64 4.63
C ILE A 20 16.83 -13.49 3.29
N TYR A 21 16.97 -12.28 2.76
CA TYR A 21 17.48 -12.08 1.38
C TYR A 21 18.87 -12.70 1.16
N LYS A 22 19.73 -12.66 2.19
CA LYS A 22 21.06 -13.29 2.14
C LYS A 22 20.96 -14.82 2.10
N THR A 23 20.16 -15.40 2.99
CA THR A 23 19.95 -16.84 3.11
C THR A 23 19.34 -17.43 1.84
N LEU A 24 18.42 -16.70 1.22
CA LEU A 24 17.77 -17.13 -0.01
C LEU A 24 18.51 -16.70 -1.27
N HIS A 25 19.63 -15.97 -1.17
CA HIS A 25 20.35 -15.40 -2.31
C HIS A 25 19.42 -14.64 -3.26
N ILE A 26 18.55 -13.80 -2.71
CA ILE A 26 17.67 -12.91 -3.49
C ILE A 26 18.54 -11.88 -4.21
N GLN A 27 18.25 -11.62 -5.48
CA GLN A 27 19.03 -10.71 -6.34
C GLN A 27 18.42 -9.31 -6.40
N SER A 28 17.10 -9.20 -6.31
CA SER A 28 16.40 -7.91 -6.22
C SER A 28 15.09 -8.10 -5.48
N MET A 29 14.60 -7.03 -4.86
CA MET A 29 13.35 -7.10 -4.09
C MET A 29 12.47 -5.86 -4.20
N ALA A 30 11.19 -6.06 -3.89
CA ALA A 30 10.18 -5.02 -3.79
C ALA A 30 9.62 -4.93 -2.36
N SER A 31 9.72 -3.75 -1.75
CA SER A 31 9.18 -3.44 -0.42
C SER A 31 7.94 -2.56 -0.57
N TYR A 32 6.77 -3.16 -0.37
CA TYR A 32 5.50 -2.45 -0.38
C TYR A 32 5.17 -1.96 1.03
N ILE A 33 4.72 -0.71 1.17
CA ILE A 33 4.18 -0.13 2.42
C ILE A 33 5.04 -0.44 3.66
N SER A 34 6.36 -0.49 3.48
CA SER A 34 7.34 -0.84 4.50
C SER A 34 8.54 0.10 4.38
N PRO A 35 8.85 0.88 5.43
CA PRO A 35 9.99 1.79 5.42
C PRO A 35 11.33 1.10 5.71
N HIS A 36 11.32 -0.22 5.92
CA HIS A 36 12.53 -0.96 6.27
C HIS A 36 13.51 -0.94 5.09
N GLY A 37 14.79 -0.79 5.40
CA GLY A 37 15.86 -0.60 4.43
C GLY A 37 17.20 -1.07 5.01
N TYR A 38 18.27 -0.97 4.23
CA TYR A 38 19.60 -1.39 4.68
C TYR A 38 20.17 -0.50 5.77
N GLU A 39 20.92 -1.15 6.67
CA GLU A 39 21.65 -0.53 7.77
C GLU A 39 23.18 -0.65 7.56
N GLY A 40 23.95 0.12 8.32
CA GLY A 40 25.33 0.52 7.99
C GLY A 40 26.32 -0.59 7.61
N LYS A 41 26.17 -1.83 8.09
CA LYS A 41 27.07 -2.95 7.71
C LYS A 41 26.73 -3.61 6.37
N GLU A 42 25.53 -3.36 5.85
CA GLU A 42 25.05 -3.95 4.60
C GLU A 42 25.36 -3.07 3.39
N LEU A 43 25.57 -1.77 3.63
CA LEU A 43 25.93 -0.79 2.63
C LEU A 43 27.47 -0.65 2.54
N PRO A 44 28.02 -0.45 1.33
CA PRO A 44 29.39 -0.01 1.16
C PRO A 44 29.69 1.28 1.96
N PRO A 45 30.91 1.44 2.50
CA PRO A 45 31.33 2.70 3.10
C PRO A 45 31.32 3.84 2.06
N VAL A 46 30.75 4.99 2.43
CA VAL A 46 30.70 6.18 1.57
C VAL A 46 32.08 6.83 1.55
N GLY A 47 32.75 6.85 0.39
CA GLY A 47 34.02 7.57 0.19
C GLY A 47 35.26 6.97 0.86
N GLY A 48 35.17 5.75 1.41
CA GLY A 48 36.31 5.04 2.01
C GLY A 48 37.00 4.12 1.00
N SER A 49 38.33 3.98 1.10
CA SER A 49 39.04 2.86 0.47
C SER A 49 38.37 1.57 0.88
N ILE A 50 38.04 0.72 -0.10
CA ILE A 50 37.47 -0.60 0.14
C ILE A 50 38.51 -1.37 0.97
N ASN A 51 38.34 -1.41 2.29
CA ASN A 51 38.99 -2.47 3.06
C ASN A 51 38.33 -3.76 2.57
N GLU A 52 39.10 -4.65 1.96
CA GLU A 52 38.68 -5.90 1.30
C GLU A 52 37.83 -6.83 2.18
N THR A 53 37.61 -6.50 3.46
CA THR A 53 36.85 -7.28 4.44
C THR A 53 35.38 -6.88 4.57
N SER A 54 34.91 -5.72 4.07
CA SER A 54 33.47 -5.40 4.08
C SER A 54 32.82 -5.74 2.73
N VAL A 55 32.31 -6.96 2.60
CA VAL A 55 31.49 -7.32 1.45
C VAL A 55 30.13 -6.65 1.61
N ALA A 56 29.87 -5.59 0.85
CA ALA A 56 28.55 -5.00 0.75
C ALA A 56 27.54 -6.07 0.32
N THR A 57 26.47 -6.22 1.08
CA THR A 57 25.44 -7.24 0.82
C THR A 57 24.15 -6.65 0.27
N ALA A 58 24.00 -5.33 0.28
CA ALA A 58 22.80 -4.69 -0.22
C ALA A 58 22.51 -5.07 -1.69
N ILE A 59 21.25 -5.41 -1.97
CA ILE A 59 20.75 -5.78 -3.29
C ILE A 59 19.83 -4.67 -3.84
N PRO A 60 19.62 -4.60 -5.16
CA PRO A 60 18.67 -3.68 -5.76
C PRO A 60 17.26 -3.77 -5.15
N LEU A 61 16.67 -2.59 -4.88
CA LEU A 61 15.40 -2.48 -4.15
C LEU A 61 14.46 -1.46 -4.77
N VAL A 62 13.22 -1.86 -4.99
CA VAL A 62 12.12 -0.93 -5.29
C VAL A 62 11.21 -0.78 -4.07
N TYR A 63 10.97 0.47 -3.67
CA TYR A 63 9.96 0.82 -2.69
C TYR A 63 8.67 1.21 -3.40
N VAL A 64 7.55 0.66 -2.92
CA VAL A 64 6.21 1.09 -3.33
C VAL A 64 5.50 1.57 -2.07
N HIS A 65 5.19 2.86 -1.98
CA HIS A 65 4.58 3.43 -0.78
C HIS A 65 3.50 4.46 -1.12
N MET A 66 2.64 4.72 -0.15
CA MET A 66 1.66 5.79 -0.25
C MET A 66 2.34 7.14 -0.01
N GLY A 67 2.17 8.12 -0.89
CA GLY A 67 2.65 9.48 -0.64
C GLY A 67 1.98 10.16 0.55
N ARG A 68 0.75 9.74 0.88
CA ARG A 68 0.00 10.29 2.02
C ARG A 68 0.42 9.76 3.39
N ASP A 69 1.13 8.63 3.44
CA ASP A 69 1.76 8.18 4.67
C ASP A 69 3.09 8.91 4.84
N ALA A 70 3.03 10.18 5.27
CA ALA A 70 4.18 11.05 5.36
C ALA A 70 5.33 10.46 6.21
N ARG A 71 5.00 9.69 7.26
CA ARG A 71 5.99 9.02 8.09
C ARG A 71 6.73 7.93 7.31
N THR A 72 5.99 7.05 6.64
CA THR A 72 6.60 5.99 5.83
C THR A 72 7.34 6.57 4.63
N ALA A 73 6.77 7.57 3.95
CA ALA A 73 7.38 8.25 2.81
C ALA A 73 8.72 8.90 3.20
N ALA A 74 8.77 9.62 4.33
CA ALA A 74 10.02 10.22 4.81
C ALA A 74 11.09 9.16 5.15
N ALA A 75 10.69 8.05 5.77
CA ALA A 75 11.61 6.96 6.08
C ALA A 75 12.11 6.22 4.81
N VAL A 76 11.24 6.01 3.82
CA VAL A 76 11.61 5.48 2.50
C VAL A 76 12.59 6.41 1.80
N GLN A 77 12.33 7.72 1.79
CA GLN A 77 13.24 8.70 1.19
C GLN A 77 14.62 8.69 1.86
N ALA A 78 14.66 8.67 3.20
CA ALA A 78 15.92 8.56 3.92
C ALA A 78 16.69 7.28 3.59
N SER A 79 15.97 6.16 3.37
CA SER A 79 16.57 4.89 2.93
C SER A 79 17.09 4.98 1.49
N LYS A 80 16.34 5.60 0.57
CA LYS A 80 16.78 5.88 -0.79
C LYS A 80 18.08 6.70 -0.80
N ASP A 81 18.14 7.79 -0.05
CA ASP A 81 19.33 8.65 -0.02
C ASP A 81 20.57 7.90 0.49
N ARG A 82 20.39 6.97 1.44
CA ARG A 82 21.48 6.09 1.90
C ARG A 82 21.95 5.15 0.80
N MET A 83 21.03 4.54 0.06
CA MET A 83 21.33 3.63 -1.04
C MET A 83 22.01 4.35 -2.22
N ASP A 84 21.54 5.55 -2.57
CA ASP A 84 22.13 6.39 -3.62
C ASP A 84 23.60 6.73 -3.28
N ARG A 85 23.88 7.17 -2.04
CA ARG A 85 25.25 7.43 -1.57
C ARG A 85 26.14 6.19 -1.58
N ALA A 86 25.54 5.03 -1.43
CA ALA A 86 26.20 3.72 -1.44
C ALA A 86 26.34 3.12 -2.85
N GLY A 87 25.81 3.76 -3.88
CA GLY A 87 25.82 3.23 -5.25
C GLY A 87 24.93 1.99 -5.45
N VAL A 88 23.96 1.74 -4.55
CA VAL A 88 23.04 0.61 -4.67
C VAL A 88 21.81 1.04 -5.48
N SER A 89 21.51 0.30 -6.55
CA SER A 89 20.36 0.60 -7.40
C SER A 89 19.05 0.54 -6.62
N ASN A 90 18.25 1.60 -6.73
CA ASN A 90 16.98 1.69 -6.06
C ASN A 90 15.96 2.49 -6.88
N LEU A 91 14.69 2.22 -6.63
CA LEU A 91 13.55 2.93 -7.21
C LEU A 91 12.53 3.22 -6.11
N VAL A 92 11.91 4.40 -6.14
CA VAL A 92 10.82 4.76 -5.23
C VAL A 92 9.60 5.10 -6.06
N LEU A 93 8.52 4.37 -5.84
CA LEU A 93 7.23 4.52 -6.50
C LEU A 93 6.23 5.04 -5.48
N ASP A 94 5.86 6.30 -5.65
CA ASP A 94 4.90 7.01 -4.82
C ASP A 94 3.49 6.85 -5.40
N VAL A 95 2.70 6.02 -4.74
CA VAL A 95 1.34 5.78 -5.18
C VAL A 95 0.39 6.84 -4.64
N LYS A 96 -0.28 7.48 -5.58
CA LYS A 96 -1.22 8.57 -5.34
C LYS A 96 -2.64 8.03 -5.13
N PRO A 97 -3.45 8.69 -4.29
CA PRO A 97 -4.88 8.42 -4.24
C PRO A 97 -5.48 8.67 -5.62
N HIS A 98 -6.43 7.84 -6.01
CA HIS A 98 -7.16 8.01 -7.25
C HIS A 98 -8.60 8.47 -6.98
N PRO A 99 -9.21 9.23 -7.92
CA PRO A 99 -10.62 9.58 -7.86
C PRO A 99 -11.54 8.37 -7.74
N PHE A 100 -12.47 8.39 -6.77
CA PHE A 100 -13.59 7.46 -6.71
C PHE A 100 -14.81 8.07 -7.40
N THR A 101 -14.74 8.16 -8.74
CA THR A 101 -15.78 8.81 -9.56
C THR A 101 -17.07 7.97 -9.65
N PRO A 102 -18.21 8.56 -10.03
CA PRO A 102 -19.44 7.79 -10.25
C PRO A 102 -19.28 6.66 -11.29
N GLN A 103 -18.50 6.91 -12.34
CA GLN A 103 -18.17 5.92 -13.36
C GLN A 103 -17.38 4.77 -12.76
N LEU A 104 -16.28 5.06 -12.02
CA LEU A 104 -15.46 4.04 -11.38
C LEU A 104 -16.25 3.24 -10.35
N CYS A 105 -17.04 3.92 -9.51
CA CYS A 105 -17.96 3.29 -8.56
C CYS A 105 -18.88 2.30 -9.27
N SER A 106 -19.53 2.69 -10.36
CA SER A 106 -20.48 1.80 -11.06
C SER A 106 -19.80 0.62 -11.77
N GLN A 107 -18.54 0.77 -12.17
CA GLN A 107 -17.74 -0.30 -12.78
C GLN A 107 -17.25 -1.31 -11.74
N ARG A 108 -16.88 -0.84 -10.54
CA ARG A 108 -16.37 -1.66 -9.45
C ARG A 108 -17.47 -2.28 -8.59
N LEU A 109 -18.61 -1.60 -8.51
CA LEU A 109 -19.78 -1.95 -7.71
C LEU A 109 -21.03 -1.99 -8.61
N PRO A 110 -21.11 -2.95 -9.55
CA PRO A 110 -22.22 -3.05 -10.50
C PRO A 110 -23.60 -3.16 -9.81
N GLU A 111 -23.65 -3.70 -8.59
CA GLU A 111 -24.85 -3.84 -7.77
C GLU A 111 -25.45 -2.49 -7.34
N MET A 112 -24.63 -1.43 -7.29
CA MET A 112 -25.11 -0.08 -7.06
C MET A 112 -25.70 0.52 -8.34
N GLY A 113 -25.11 0.21 -9.49
CA GLY A 113 -25.43 0.84 -10.76
C GLY A 113 -25.12 2.35 -10.79
N ALA A 114 -25.16 2.93 -11.99
CA ALA A 114 -24.74 4.31 -12.21
C ALA A 114 -25.53 5.34 -11.38
N SER A 115 -26.86 5.19 -11.30
CA SER A 115 -27.72 6.14 -10.58
C SER A 115 -27.45 6.17 -9.08
N LYS A 116 -27.29 5.01 -8.43
CA LYS A 116 -27.00 4.98 -6.99
C LYS A 116 -25.58 5.45 -6.68
N CYS A 117 -24.59 5.09 -7.50
CA CYS A 117 -23.23 5.61 -7.38
C CYS A 117 -23.18 7.15 -7.51
N GLN A 118 -23.91 7.71 -8.48
CA GLN A 118 -24.04 9.15 -8.65
C GLN A 118 -24.65 9.80 -7.40
N SER A 119 -25.80 9.29 -6.93
CA SER A 119 -26.50 9.84 -5.77
C SER A 119 -25.67 9.75 -4.47
N PHE A 120 -24.96 8.64 -4.30
CA PHE A 120 -24.06 8.41 -3.16
C PHE A 120 -22.91 9.40 -3.13
N LEU A 121 -22.17 9.53 -4.24
CA LEU A 121 -21.03 10.43 -4.29
C LEU A 121 -21.45 11.89 -4.22
N GLN A 122 -22.58 12.28 -4.83
CA GLN A 122 -23.14 13.62 -4.67
C GLN A 122 -23.51 13.94 -3.22
N HIS A 123 -24.02 12.97 -2.47
CA HIS A 123 -24.29 13.17 -1.04
C HIS A 123 -23.02 13.35 -0.23
N ILE A 124 -21.98 12.55 -0.51
CA ILE A 124 -20.69 12.68 0.17
C ILE A 124 -20.07 14.03 -0.15
N THR A 125 -19.96 14.42 -1.43
CA THR A 125 -19.30 15.68 -1.80
C THR A 125 -20.06 16.91 -1.33
N LYS A 126 -21.39 16.82 -1.17
CA LYS A 126 -22.23 17.90 -0.64
C LYS A 126 -22.17 18.01 0.89
N ASN A 127 -22.28 16.90 1.60
CA ASN A 127 -22.50 16.91 3.05
C ASN A 127 -21.23 16.55 3.87
N HIS A 128 -20.23 15.94 3.22
CA HIS A 128 -18.99 15.46 3.83
C HIS A 128 -17.77 15.78 2.95
N PRO A 129 -17.52 17.07 2.63
CA PRO A 129 -16.40 17.46 1.77
C PRO A 129 -15.01 17.15 2.38
N ASP A 130 -14.93 16.82 3.67
CA ASP A 130 -13.71 16.36 4.34
C ASP A 130 -13.36 14.89 4.04
N LEU A 131 -14.31 14.10 3.51
CA LEU A 131 -14.11 12.70 3.15
C LEU A 131 -13.71 12.53 1.69
N VAL A 132 -14.26 13.34 0.79
CA VAL A 132 -14.02 13.29 -0.65
C VAL A 132 -13.99 14.70 -1.21
N GLU A 133 -12.93 15.01 -1.96
CA GLU A 133 -12.78 16.30 -2.64
C GLU A 133 -13.90 16.49 -3.68
N PRO A 134 -14.76 17.53 -3.55
CA PRO A 134 -15.96 17.67 -4.38
C PRO A 134 -15.73 17.75 -5.89
N LYS A 135 -14.59 18.31 -6.33
CA LYS A 135 -14.31 18.50 -7.76
C LYS A 135 -13.67 17.28 -8.42
N THR A 136 -12.80 16.61 -7.68
CA THR A 136 -11.96 15.54 -8.23
C THR A 136 -12.39 14.15 -7.80
N TYR A 137 -13.36 14.03 -6.88
CA TYR A 137 -13.74 12.77 -6.22
C TYR A 137 -12.56 12.06 -5.54
N THR A 138 -11.48 12.79 -5.22
CA THR A 138 -10.34 12.22 -4.53
C THR A 138 -10.74 11.91 -3.10
N VAL A 139 -10.66 10.65 -2.68
CA VAL A 139 -10.92 10.27 -1.28
C VAL A 139 -9.85 10.93 -0.41
N LEU A 140 -10.26 11.65 0.64
CA LEU A 140 -9.41 12.44 1.54
C LEU A 140 -9.17 11.76 2.89
N ARG A 141 -10.07 10.87 3.32
CA ARG A 141 -9.96 10.10 4.57
C ARG A 141 -10.33 8.63 4.32
N SER A 142 -9.48 7.71 4.77
CA SER A 142 -9.76 6.26 4.69
C SER A 142 -10.96 5.86 5.55
N PHE A 143 -11.59 4.74 5.18
CA PHE A 143 -12.60 4.09 6.02
C PHE A 143 -12.06 3.80 7.43
N ARG A 144 -10.81 3.36 7.58
CA ARG A 144 -10.21 3.13 8.91
C ARG A 144 -10.15 4.38 9.80
N ARG A 145 -9.83 5.54 9.22
CA ARG A 145 -9.66 6.78 9.99
C ARG A 145 -10.96 7.56 10.18
N ALA A 146 -11.98 7.29 9.38
CA ALA A 146 -13.28 7.95 9.39
C ALA A 146 -14.44 6.93 9.43
N ASN A 147 -14.23 5.82 10.16
CA ASN A 147 -15.12 4.65 10.10
C ASN A 147 -16.57 5.01 10.49
N LEU A 148 -16.73 5.86 11.49
CA LEU A 148 -18.06 6.26 11.97
C LEU A 148 -18.77 7.12 10.92
N GLU A 149 -18.06 8.05 10.28
CA GLU A 149 -18.61 8.93 9.24
C GLU A 149 -18.99 8.15 8.00
N TRP A 150 -18.11 7.29 7.50
CA TRP A 150 -18.40 6.44 6.35
C TRP A 150 -19.57 5.47 6.60
N ARG A 151 -19.66 4.88 7.80
CA ARG A 151 -20.79 4.03 8.20
C ARG A 151 -22.11 4.80 8.20
N LYS A 152 -22.15 5.99 8.83
CA LYS A 152 -23.35 6.84 8.85
C LYS A 152 -23.86 7.13 7.44
N ILE A 153 -22.96 7.47 6.52
CA ILE A 153 -23.33 7.75 5.12
C ILE A 153 -23.93 6.53 4.44
N LEU A 154 -23.33 5.35 4.61
CA LEU A 154 -23.84 4.11 4.03
C LEU A 154 -25.21 3.73 4.62
N ASP A 155 -25.40 3.91 5.92
CA ASP A 155 -26.68 3.68 6.60
C ASP A 155 -27.76 4.68 6.15
N GLU A 156 -27.42 5.96 6.01
CA GLU A 156 -28.31 7.02 5.52
C GLU A 156 -28.77 6.78 4.09
N LYS A 157 -27.89 6.29 3.20
CA LYS A 157 -28.18 6.16 1.76
C LYS A 157 -28.71 4.83 1.33
N PHE A 158 -28.20 3.76 1.91
CA PHE A 158 -28.48 2.41 1.44
C PHE A 158 -29.24 1.58 2.45
N HIS A 159 -29.33 2.03 3.70
CA HIS A 159 -30.01 1.32 4.78
C HIS A 159 -29.55 -0.15 4.93
N LEU A 160 -28.29 -0.43 4.59
CA LEU A 160 -27.82 -1.80 4.36
C LEU A 160 -27.75 -2.64 5.63
N ASP A 161 -27.52 -1.99 6.77
CA ASP A 161 -27.20 -2.67 8.03
C ASP A 161 -28.07 -2.18 9.21
N LYS A 162 -29.37 -1.91 8.96
CA LYS A 162 -30.32 -1.55 10.04
C LYS A 162 -30.28 -2.60 11.17
N GLY A 163 -29.64 -2.26 12.29
CA GLY A 163 -29.57 -3.08 13.51
C GLY A 163 -28.17 -3.60 13.91
N VAL A 164 -27.16 -3.50 13.04
CA VAL A 164 -25.77 -3.98 13.31
C VAL A 164 -25.00 -3.00 14.21
N VAL A 165 -25.42 -1.73 14.22
CA VAL A 165 -24.84 -0.61 15.00
C VAL A 165 -24.80 -0.87 16.51
N SER A 166 -25.54 -1.86 17.02
CA SER A 166 -25.70 -2.13 18.45
C SER A 166 -24.67 -3.09 19.09
N ARG A 167 -23.78 -3.75 18.32
CA ARG A 167 -22.97 -4.88 18.88
C ARG A 167 -21.46 -4.78 18.81
N ILE A 168 -20.87 -3.86 18.06
CA ILE A 168 -19.41 -3.77 17.93
C ILE A 168 -18.88 -2.76 18.94
N GLY A 169 -18.95 -3.14 20.22
CA GLY A 169 -18.30 -2.44 21.32
C GLY A 169 -16.79 -2.44 21.16
N GLU A 170 -16.20 -1.30 21.51
CA GLU A 170 -14.77 -0.98 21.52
C GLU A 170 -13.93 -2.05 22.26
N LYS A 171 -13.44 -3.08 21.57
CA LYS A 171 -12.35 -3.90 22.10
C LYS A 171 -11.02 -3.26 21.72
N LYS A 172 -10.32 -2.70 22.73
CA LYS A 172 -8.92 -2.29 22.63
C LYS A 172 -8.08 -3.48 22.16
N LYS A 173 -7.47 -3.36 20.98
CA LYS A 173 -6.55 -4.38 20.43
C LYS A 173 -5.38 -4.62 21.39
N LYS A 174 -5.07 -5.89 21.65
CA LYS A 174 -3.77 -6.27 22.20
C LYS A 174 -2.74 -6.39 21.08
N MET A 175 -1.50 -6.03 21.37
CA MET A 175 -0.39 -6.11 20.41
C MET A 175 -0.17 -7.57 19.99
N GLY A 176 -0.34 -7.88 18.70
CA GLY A 176 -0.18 -9.24 18.15
C GLY A 176 -1.48 -9.92 17.69
N GLU A 177 -2.65 -9.36 17.99
CA GLU A 177 -3.92 -9.87 17.43
C GLU A 177 -4.16 -9.29 16.03
N ILE A 178 -4.48 -10.16 15.06
CA ILE A 178 -5.10 -9.74 13.80
C ILE A 178 -6.45 -9.15 14.22
N GLY A 179 -6.52 -7.82 14.27
CA GLY A 179 -7.74 -7.13 14.64
C GLY A 179 -8.92 -7.68 13.88
N ASP A 180 -9.93 -8.13 14.62
CA ASP A 180 -11.13 -8.75 14.08
C ASP A 180 -11.67 -7.91 12.92
N ARG A 181 -11.47 -8.39 11.69
CA ARG A 181 -12.09 -7.86 10.48
C ARG A 181 -13.50 -8.40 10.41
N SER A 182 -14.25 -8.32 11.51
CA SER A 182 -15.58 -8.89 11.63
C SER A 182 -16.48 -8.16 10.63
N MET A 183 -16.54 -8.71 9.41
CA MET A 183 -17.61 -8.51 8.44
C MET A 183 -18.92 -9.15 8.94
N VAL A 184 -18.88 -9.80 10.11
CA VAL A 184 -20.01 -10.44 10.75
C VAL A 184 -21.10 -9.39 11.00
N GLY A 185 -22.21 -9.55 10.29
CA GLY A 185 -23.37 -8.68 10.36
C GLY A 185 -23.47 -7.62 9.26
N HIS A 186 -22.39 -7.31 8.54
CA HIS A 186 -22.42 -6.33 7.44
C HIS A 186 -22.85 -6.97 6.11
N SER A 187 -23.63 -6.25 5.31
CA SER A 187 -23.95 -6.69 3.94
C SER A 187 -22.69 -6.78 3.06
N TYR A 188 -22.74 -7.63 2.02
CA TYR A 188 -21.67 -7.72 1.01
C TYR A 188 -21.37 -6.35 0.39
N LEU A 189 -22.42 -5.61 0.02
CA LEU A 189 -22.28 -4.29 -0.58
C LEU A 189 -21.55 -3.29 0.32
N TRP A 190 -21.82 -3.32 1.64
CA TRP A 190 -21.10 -2.48 2.60
C TRP A 190 -19.59 -2.75 2.58
N THR A 191 -19.23 -4.03 2.57
CA THR A 191 -17.82 -4.48 2.53
C THR A 191 -17.15 -4.05 1.23
N SER A 192 -17.83 -4.21 0.10
CA SER A 192 -17.29 -3.81 -1.20
C SER A 192 -17.07 -2.30 -1.29
N VAL A 193 -18.00 -1.47 -0.78
CA VAL A 193 -17.79 -0.01 -0.76
C VAL A 193 -16.59 0.36 0.13
N GLN A 194 -16.47 -0.27 1.31
CA GLN A 194 -15.31 -0.05 2.17
C GLN A 194 -14.00 -0.34 1.41
N GLN A 195 -13.90 -1.48 0.75
CA GLN A 195 -12.70 -1.88 0.01
C GLN A 195 -12.37 -0.89 -1.09
N GLU A 196 -13.34 -0.52 -1.93
CA GLU A 196 -13.10 0.39 -3.06
C GLU A 196 -12.69 1.80 -2.60
N VAL A 197 -13.23 2.29 -1.49
CA VAL A 197 -12.81 3.59 -0.93
C VAL A 197 -11.41 3.50 -0.29
N GLU A 198 -11.05 2.37 0.34
CA GLU A 198 -9.69 2.16 0.83
C GLU A 198 -8.69 2.09 -0.33
N VAL A 199 -9.04 1.41 -1.43
CA VAL A 199 -8.26 1.38 -2.68
C VAL A 199 -8.10 2.79 -3.24
N ALA A 200 -9.19 3.55 -3.38
CA ALA A 200 -9.15 4.94 -3.85
C ALA A 200 -8.36 5.88 -2.93
N PHE A 201 -8.38 5.62 -1.62
CA PHE A 201 -7.56 6.35 -0.64
C PHE A 201 -6.06 5.99 -0.73
N ALA A 202 -5.69 4.96 -1.47
CA ALA A 202 -4.36 4.35 -1.54
C ALA A 202 -3.99 3.42 -0.36
N HIS A 203 -4.94 2.98 0.48
CA HIS A 203 -4.62 2.22 1.70
C HIS A 203 -4.27 0.75 1.47
N HIS A 204 -3.03 0.36 1.78
CA HIS A 204 -2.53 -1.04 1.94
C HIS A 204 -2.78 -2.06 0.80
N GLU A 205 -3.60 -1.76 -0.20
CA GLU A 205 -4.01 -2.65 -1.29
C GLU A 205 -3.77 -1.99 -2.65
N MET A 206 -2.54 -1.55 -2.88
CA MET A 206 -2.13 -1.08 -4.21
C MET A 206 -0.88 -1.78 -4.68
N THR A 207 -0.92 -3.12 -4.61
CA THR A 207 0.09 -3.97 -5.25
C THR A 207 -0.01 -3.94 -6.77
N SER A 208 -1.12 -3.45 -7.34
CA SER A 208 -1.32 -3.34 -8.80
C SER A 208 -0.73 -2.06 -9.41
N ASP A 209 -0.76 -0.95 -8.68
CA ASP A 209 -0.21 0.30 -9.19
C ASP A 209 1.31 0.15 -9.26
N TYR A 210 1.87 0.54 -10.42
CA TYR A 210 3.26 0.31 -10.76
C TYR A 210 3.72 -1.16 -10.78
N HIS A 211 2.81 -2.13 -10.98
CA HIS A 211 3.19 -3.54 -11.10
C HIS A 211 4.21 -3.76 -12.22
N LYS A 212 4.04 -3.06 -13.36
CA LYS A 212 4.93 -3.17 -14.51
C LYS A 212 6.31 -2.62 -14.17
N GLU A 213 6.38 -1.41 -13.62
CA GLU A 213 7.63 -0.75 -13.22
C GLU A 213 8.35 -1.53 -12.12
N THR A 214 7.61 -2.10 -11.18
CA THR A 214 8.14 -2.99 -10.14
C THR A 214 8.73 -4.24 -10.78
N LEU A 215 8.00 -4.91 -11.66
CA LEU A 215 8.45 -6.13 -12.33
C LEU A 215 9.66 -5.85 -13.24
N ASP A 216 9.62 -4.78 -14.03
CA ASP A 216 10.70 -4.33 -14.91
C ASP A 216 11.97 -4.05 -14.09
N PHE A 217 11.84 -3.38 -12.94
CA PHE A 217 12.94 -3.18 -12.01
C PHE A 217 13.51 -4.51 -11.50
N LEU A 218 12.65 -5.40 -11.01
CA LEU A 218 13.08 -6.69 -10.47
C LEU A 218 13.82 -7.52 -11.53
N ILE A 219 13.27 -7.60 -12.75
CA ILE A 219 13.85 -8.34 -13.88
C ILE A 219 15.18 -7.72 -14.32
N LYS A 220 15.26 -6.40 -14.47
CA LYS A 220 16.50 -5.71 -14.84
C LYS A 220 17.65 -6.04 -13.89
N HIS A 221 17.34 -6.27 -12.62
CA HIS A 221 18.31 -6.57 -11.56
C HIS A 221 18.40 -8.05 -11.20
N SER A 222 17.71 -8.92 -11.94
CA SER A 222 17.62 -10.35 -11.65
C SER A 222 18.87 -11.15 -11.99
N THR A 223 19.95 -10.53 -12.49
CA THR A 223 21.15 -11.22 -13.02
C THR A 223 20.78 -12.50 -13.79
N ILE A 224 19.73 -12.42 -14.61
CA ILE A 224 19.66 -13.29 -15.77
C ILE A 224 20.80 -12.81 -16.63
N ASP A 225 21.93 -13.53 -16.61
CA ASP A 225 22.84 -13.52 -17.74
C ASP A 225 21.96 -13.86 -18.94
N THR A 226 21.48 -12.84 -19.64
CA THR A 226 20.83 -13.01 -20.93
C THR A 226 21.87 -13.73 -21.77
N LEU A 227 21.61 -15.02 -21.99
CA LEU A 227 22.27 -15.92 -22.92
C LEU A 227 23.08 -15.11 -23.95
N ARG A 228 24.40 -15.04 -23.72
CA ARG A 228 25.37 -14.90 -24.80
C ARG A 228 25.53 -16.26 -25.45
#